data_AF-A0A9X3IHQ3-F1
#
_entry.id   AF-A0A9X3IHQ3-F1
#
_cell.length_a   1.000
_cell.length_b   1.000
_cell.length_c   1.000
_cell.angle_alpha   90.00
_cell.angle_beta   90.00
_cell.angle_gamma   90.00
#
_symmetry.space_group_name_H-M   'P 1'
#
loop_
_entity.id
_entity.type
_entity.pdbx_description
1 polymer ?
#
loop_
_entity_poly.entity_id
_entity_poly.type
_entity_poly.pdbx_seq_one_letter_code
_entity_poly.pdbx_strand_id
1 'polypeptide(L)' 'MTHQADKRKLKRTYLRNGDPSLVLISSFLTHVKYLGWSDERIKTTLQHAKSKNYRHLYSTLKRAVE' A
#
# COMPACT_ATOMS: atom_id res chain seq x y z
N MET A 1 12.30 -28.25 5.97
CA MET A 1 11.31 -28.05 4.88
C MET A 1 10.82 -26.63 4.98
N THR A 2 11.21 -25.80 4.02
CA THR A 2 10.93 -24.36 3.94
C THR A 2 9.42 -24.13 3.78
N HIS A 3 8.82 -23.34 4.68
CA HIS A 3 7.43 -22.86 4.57
C HIS A 3 7.31 -21.88 3.37
N GLN A 4 7.34 -22.44 2.17
CA GLN A 4 7.07 -21.74 0.91
C GLN A 4 5.58 -21.89 0.55
N ALA A 5 4.72 -21.96 1.56
CA ALA A 5 3.28 -21.99 1.40
C ALA A 5 2.76 -20.56 1.14
N ASP A 6 2.07 -20.41 0.00
CA ASP A 6 1.01 -19.41 -0.21
C ASP A 6 1.35 -17.91 -0.38
N LYS A 7 2.58 -17.53 -0.78
CA LYS A 7 2.81 -16.15 -1.29
C LYS A 7 2.02 -15.78 -2.56
N ARG A 8 1.35 -16.76 -3.18
CA ARG A 8 0.60 -16.63 -4.44
C ARG A 8 -0.86 -16.18 -4.29
N LYS A 9 -1.40 -16.02 -3.07
CA LYS A 9 -2.85 -15.79 -2.89
C LYS A 9 -3.27 -14.52 -2.13
N LEU A 10 -2.38 -13.57 -1.87
CA LEU A 10 -2.86 -12.19 -1.68
C LEU A 10 -3.26 -11.66 -3.06
N LYS A 11 -4.45 -12.07 -3.53
CA LYS A 11 -5.11 -11.49 -4.70
C LYS A 11 -5.09 -9.99 -4.49
N ARG A 12 -4.18 -9.29 -5.18
CA ARG A 12 -4.01 -7.83 -5.29
C ARG A 12 -4.76 -7.07 -4.19
N THR A 13 -4.07 -6.57 -3.18
CA THR A 13 -4.69 -5.58 -2.30
C THR A 13 -5.03 -4.35 -3.15
N TYR A 14 -6.29 -4.25 -3.59
CA TYR A 14 -6.72 -3.24 -4.55
C TYR A 14 -6.99 -1.93 -3.80
N LEU A 15 -6.18 -0.91 -4.07
CA LEU A 15 -6.52 0.47 -3.75
C LEU A 15 -7.64 0.90 -4.70
N ARG A 16 -8.87 1.12 -4.19
CA ARG A 16 -10.01 1.55 -5.00
C ARG A 16 -10.19 3.06 -4.93
N ASN A 17 -10.40 3.67 -6.09
CA ASN A 17 -10.75 5.08 -6.14
C ASN A 17 -12.14 5.28 -5.52
N GLY A 18 -12.29 6.26 -4.65
CA GLY A 18 -13.50 6.50 -3.85
C GLY A 18 -13.45 5.92 -2.44
N ASP A 19 -12.52 5.01 -2.12
CA ASP A 19 -12.36 4.53 -0.73
C ASP A 19 -11.93 5.68 0.19
N PRO A 20 -12.41 5.71 1.45
CA PRO A 20 -11.94 6.69 2.43
C PRO A 20 -10.41 6.67 2.58
N SER A 21 -9.79 7.82 2.81
CA SER A 21 -8.32 7.95 2.94
C SER A 21 -7.71 6.97 3.94
N LEU A 22 -8.39 6.71 5.07
CA LEU A 22 -7.94 5.73 6.06
C LEU A 22 -7.95 4.31 5.53
N VAL A 23 -8.97 3.93 4.74
CA VAL A 23 -9.07 2.61 4.12
C VAL A 23 -7.96 2.41 3.09
N LEU A 24 -7.66 3.44 2.29
CA LEU A 24 -6.53 3.44 1.36
C LEU A 24 -5.19 3.24 2.06
N ILE A 25 -4.95 4.00 3.15
CA ILE A 25 -3.71 3.92 3.91
C ILE A 25 -3.57 2.54 4.57
N SER A 26 -4.61 2.02 5.20
CA SER A 26 -4.60 0.68 5.83
C SER A 26 -4.34 -0.42 4.80
N SER A 27 -5.03 -0.35 3.65
CA SER A 27 -4.85 -1.32 2.56
C SER A 27 -3.43 -1.27 1.99
N PHE A 28 -2.89 -0.07 1.77
CA PHE A 28 -1.51 0.14 1.35
C PHE A 28 -0.53 -0.46 2.37
N LEU A 29 -0.68 -0.14 3.66
CA LEU A 29 0.19 -0.61 4.73
C LEU A 29 0.23 -2.14 4.80
N THR A 30 -0.93 -2.80 4.76
CA THR A 30 -1.01 -4.26 4.75
C THR A 30 -0.28 -4.85 3.55
N HIS A 31 -0.47 -4.24 2.36
CA HIS A 31 0.15 -4.71 1.14
C HIS A 31 1.68 -4.59 1.16
N VAL A 32 2.20 -3.41 1.48
CA VAL A 32 3.66 -3.17 1.45
C VAL A 32 4.40 -3.90 2.57
N LYS A 33 3.77 -4.11 3.74
CA LYS A 33 4.34 -4.97 4.78
C LYS A 33 4.44 -6.42 4.32
N TYR A 34 3.44 -6.91 3.58
CA TYR A 34 3.50 -8.24 2.98
C TYR A 34 4.60 -8.38 1.94
N LEU A 35 4.87 -7.31 1.18
CA LEU A 35 5.98 -7.23 0.23
C LEU A 35 7.35 -7.05 0.91
N GLY A 36 7.40 -6.90 2.24
CA GLY A 36 8.65 -6.74 2.99
C GLY A 36 9.28 -5.36 2.84
N TRP A 37 8.48 -4.30 2.63
CA TRP A 37 9.00 -2.93 2.63
C TRP A 37 9.53 -2.54 4.01
N SER A 38 10.61 -1.75 4.02
CA SER A 38 11.13 -1.16 5.26
C SER A 38 10.22 -0.05 5.77
N ASP A 39 10.20 0.14 7.10
CA ASP A 39 9.40 1.18 7.73
C ASP A 39 9.76 2.59 7.24
N GLU A 40 11.03 2.85 6.94
CA GLU A 40 11.49 4.12 6.36
C GLU A 40 10.88 4.38 4.98
N ARG A 41 10.87 3.35 4.11
CA ARG A 41 10.26 3.44 2.79
C ARG A 41 8.75 3.67 2.88
N ILE A 42 8.09 3.00 3.82
CA ILE A 42 6.66 3.17 4.09
C ILE A 42 6.38 4.60 4.55
N LYS A 43 7.14 5.10 5.52
CA LYS A 43 6.96 6.43 6.11
C LYS A 43 7.16 7.55 5.08
N THR A 44 8.23 7.48 4.29
CA THR A 44 8.51 8.46 3.23
C THR A 44 7.43 8.47 2.15
N THR A 45 6.96 7.29 1.72
CA THR A 45 5.86 7.16 0.75
C THR A 45 4.56 7.76 1.29
N LEU A 46 4.21 7.50 2.55
CA LEU A 46 3.01 8.05 3.18
C LEU A 46 3.09 9.56 3.37
N GLN A 47 4.25 10.10 3.77
CA GLN A 47 4.46 11.54 3.88
C GLN A 47 4.24 12.23 2.53
N HIS A 48 4.81 11.67 1.46
CA HIS A 48 4.61 12.20 0.11
C HIS A 48 3.14 12.10 -0.31
N ALA A 49 2.49 10.96 -0.09
CA ALA A 49 1.10 10.75 -0.48
C ALA A 49 0.11 11.68 0.24
N LYS A 50 0.36 12.01 1.51
CA LYS A 50 -0.49 12.88 2.33
C LYS A 50 -0.23 14.38 2.14
N SER A 51 0.71 14.77 1.27
CA SER A 51 1.14 16.16 1.09
C SER A 51 0.13 17.09 0.43
N LYS A 52 -0.91 16.54 -0.23
CA LYS A 52 -1.88 17.31 -1.02
C LYS A 52 -3.31 16.84 -0.74
N ASN A 53 -4.05 16.48 -1.79
CA ASN A 53 -5.46 16.11 -1.73
C ASN A 53 -5.66 14.60 -1.91
N TYR A 54 -6.91 14.16 -1.78
CA TYR A 54 -7.32 12.76 -1.95
C TYR A 54 -6.82 12.13 -3.25
N ARG A 55 -6.95 12.83 -4.39
CA ARG A 55 -6.53 12.30 -5.69
C ARG A 55 -5.02 12.04 -5.69
N HIS A 56 -4.24 12.94 -5.10
CA HIS A 56 -2.80 12.76 -4.95
C HIS A 56 -2.44 11.60 -4.03
N LEU A 57 -3.14 11.44 -2.90
CA LEU A 57 -3.00 10.29 -2.01
C LEU A 57 -3.22 8.99 -2.79
N TYR A 58 -4.38 8.86 -3.45
CA TYR A 58 -4.74 7.69 -4.23
C TYR A 58 -3.71 7.37 -5.32
N SER A 59 -3.33 8.37 -6.12
CA SER A 59 -2.37 8.16 -7.22
C SER A 59 -0.98 7.73 -6.73
N THR A 60 -0.51 8.34 -5.63
CA THR A 60 0.81 8.05 -5.07
C THR A 60 0.84 6.65 -4.48
N LEU A 61 -0.19 6.26 -3.71
CA LEU A 61 -0.27 4.91 -3.14
C LEU A 61 -0.42 3.84 -4.22
N LYS A 62 -1.23 4.09 -5.26
CA LYS A 62 -1.43 3.15 -6.37
C LYS A 62 -0.14 2.92 -7.16
N ARG A 63 0.53 4.00 -7.56
CA ARG A 63 1.81 3.91 -8.30
C ARG A 63 2.91 3.22 -7.49
N ALA A 64 2.85 3.30 -6.17
CA ALA A 64 3.83 2.68 -5.28
C ALA A 64 3.71 1.15 -5.20
N VAL A 65 2.55 0.57 -5.54
CA VAL A 65 2.26 -0.87 -5.40
C VAL A 65 1.96 -1.59 -6.72
N GLU A 66 1.95 -0.85 -7.84
CA GLU A 66 1.94 -1.41 -9.21
C GLU A 66 3.35 -1.80 -9.66
#